data_AF-A0A811KJ59-F1
#
_entry.id   AF-A0A811KJ59-F1
#
_cell.length_a   1.000
_cell.length_b   1.000
_cell.length_c   1.000
_cell.angle_alpha   90.00
_cell.angle_beta   90.00
_cell.angle_gamma   90.00
#
_symmetry.space_group_name_H-M   'P 1'
#
loop_
_entity.id
_entity.type
_entity.pdbx_description
1 polymer ?
#
loop_
_entity_poly.entity_id
_entity_poly.type
_entity_poly.pdbx_seq_one_letter_code
_entity_poly.pdbx_strand_id
1 'polypeptide(L)'
;MSQYKITYFDARGRAEVARLILKYAGVEFEDHRLQDHSYVGEHRDDFPFGQVPVLTIDGKVHIAQSFAMNRFLAKKYGLAGKDEMEQALVDSYGDFLNDANINLREFFWVTIGRAEGDLDKLTAEAKDYIDNKWKKFFDKIFEESGNGFLAKSGVTWVDFLAAEFYETSQNLKIDVVTNISNLKKLHDNVKALPQLKEYYSQRKPTMVQYKLTYFNLRGRAETARLILKYAGVDFEDFRFDSRDYVAEHRDEFPYGQVPILHVDGTVIAQSIAINRYLAKKYNLAGKDDIEQALVDSYVDFFTDLSNNVWPYIAVIMGMQEGDQDKLKEKAVEHTENKFVKYFNKLYETSGSGFLSKSGVTWADFFAAEFYETCANFDLKFITNIPNFKKLHDNVTMVQYKLTYFNLRGRAEPGRLILKYAGVDFEDFRFEDWSYITEHRDELPFGQVPTLNVDGTVIAQSYAIIRYFARKYNLAGKDDIEQALVDSYADFFNDLTDNVWPYCMVIMGLEEGDKDKLLEKAIAFTENKFVKYFNKVYEASGSGYLAKSGLTWADLVAAEFYETAASFDLKFITDISNYKALHDNVKKVPELEEYYENRKQSNV
;
A
#
# COMPACT_ATOMS: atom_id res chain seq x y z
N MET A 1 -32.39 -27.53 -18.57
CA MET A 1 -30.96 -27.29 -18.26
C MET A 1 -30.75 -27.67 -16.80
N SER A 2 -29.65 -28.33 -16.46
CA SER A 2 -29.34 -28.58 -15.05
C SER A 2 -29.10 -27.26 -14.33
N GLN A 3 -29.66 -27.09 -13.13
CA GLN A 3 -29.39 -25.95 -12.26
C GLN A 3 -28.12 -26.26 -11.45
N TYR A 4 -27.09 -25.43 -11.59
CA TYR A 4 -25.89 -25.55 -10.78
C TYR A 4 -25.91 -24.53 -9.64
N LYS A 5 -25.39 -24.97 -8.50
CA LYS A 5 -25.05 -24.11 -7.37
C LYS A 5 -23.62 -24.44 -6.93
N ILE A 6 -22.75 -23.44 -6.84
CA ILE A 6 -21.43 -23.57 -6.22
C ILE A 6 -21.52 -22.96 -4.83
N THR A 7 -21.20 -23.74 -3.79
CA THR A 7 -21.08 -23.24 -2.41
C THR A 7 -19.62 -23.22 -1.99
N TYR A 8 -19.08 -22.03 -1.74
CA TYR A 8 -17.72 -21.80 -1.28
C TYR A 8 -17.55 -20.37 -0.73
N PHE A 9 -16.43 -20.06 -0.09
CA PHE A 9 -16.15 -18.70 0.38
C PHE A 9 -16.13 -17.66 -0.76
N ASP A 10 -16.33 -16.38 -0.41
CA ASP A 10 -16.08 -15.23 -1.30
C ASP A 10 -14.56 -14.98 -1.55
N ALA A 11 -13.83 -16.06 -1.82
CA ALA A 11 -12.42 -16.07 -2.19
C ALA A 11 -12.27 -16.79 -3.52
N ARG A 12 -11.15 -16.57 -4.24
CA ARG A 12 -10.87 -17.32 -5.47
C ARG A 12 -10.68 -18.79 -5.10
N GLY A 13 -9.57 -19.09 -4.43
CA GLY A 13 -9.35 -20.38 -3.75
C GLY A 13 -9.76 -21.60 -4.56
N ARG A 14 -10.32 -22.62 -3.89
CA ARG A 14 -10.57 -23.93 -4.50
C ARG A 14 -11.76 -23.97 -5.47
N ALA A 15 -12.70 -23.03 -5.40
CA ALA A 15 -13.88 -23.03 -6.27
C ALA A 15 -13.75 -22.19 -7.54
N GLU A 16 -12.74 -21.32 -7.65
CA GLU A 16 -12.65 -20.38 -8.76
C GLU A 16 -12.60 -21.06 -10.12
N VAL A 17 -11.85 -22.17 -10.23
CA VAL A 17 -11.75 -22.93 -11.49
C VAL A 17 -13.12 -23.43 -11.96
N ALA A 18 -13.98 -23.90 -11.04
CA ALA A 18 -15.33 -24.32 -11.39
C ALA A 18 -16.20 -23.15 -11.85
N ARG A 19 -16.04 -21.96 -11.23
CA ARG A 19 -16.70 -20.72 -11.67
C ARG A 19 -16.27 -20.33 -13.07
N LEU A 20 -14.95 -20.36 -13.35
CA LEU A 20 -14.38 -20.05 -14.66
C LEU A 20 -14.86 -21.02 -15.75
N ILE A 21 -14.95 -22.32 -15.45
CA ILE A 21 -15.51 -23.30 -16.40
C ILE A 21 -16.94 -22.94 -16.78
N LEU A 22 -17.81 -22.68 -15.80
CA LEU A 22 -19.22 -22.35 -16.05
C LEU A 22 -19.37 -21.01 -16.79
N LYS A 23 -18.58 -19.99 -16.42
CA LYS A 23 -18.57 -18.69 -17.11
C LYS A 23 -18.06 -18.82 -18.55
N TYR A 24 -16.97 -19.55 -18.78
CA TYR A 24 -16.44 -19.81 -20.12
C TYR A 24 -17.48 -20.54 -20.99
N ALA A 25 -18.21 -21.49 -20.42
CA ALA A 25 -19.27 -22.23 -21.10
C ALA A 25 -20.58 -21.45 -21.29
N GLY A 26 -20.70 -20.22 -20.77
CA GLY A 26 -21.92 -19.42 -20.82
C GLY A 26 -23.09 -20.03 -20.04
N VAL A 27 -22.80 -20.73 -18.94
CA VAL A 27 -23.78 -21.45 -18.12
C VAL A 27 -24.10 -20.67 -16.86
N GLU A 28 -25.38 -20.37 -16.67
CA GLU A 28 -25.88 -19.76 -15.44
C GLU A 28 -25.80 -20.73 -14.25
N PHE A 29 -25.42 -20.19 -13.09
CA PHE A 29 -25.34 -20.93 -11.84
C PHE A 29 -25.55 -20.02 -10.64
N GLU A 30 -26.04 -20.58 -9.54
CA GLU A 30 -26.10 -19.91 -8.25
C GLU A 30 -24.71 -19.94 -7.59
N ASP A 31 -24.09 -18.77 -7.42
CA ASP A 31 -22.81 -18.63 -6.71
C ASP A 31 -23.06 -18.29 -5.24
N HIS A 32 -23.23 -19.33 -4.41
CA HIS A 32 -23.46 -19.19 -2.99
C HIS A 32 -22.13 -18.94 -2.26
N ARG A 33 -21.85 -17.66 -2.04
CA ARG A 33 -20.60 -17.17 -1.43
C ARG A 33 -20.73 -17.05 0.08
N LEU A 34 -20.03 -17.94 0.80
CA LEU A 34 -19.96 -17.94 2.25
C LEU A 34 -19.08 -16.78 2.73
N GLN A 35 -19.54 -16.06 3.76
CA GLN A 35 -18.83 -14.90 4.32
C GLN A 35 -17.69 -15.33 5.24
N ASP A 36 -17.89 -16.39 6.01
CA ASP A 36 -16.90 -16.92 6.95
C ASP A 36 -17.09 -18.42 7.19
N HIS A 37 -16.24 -18.99 8.05
CA HIS A 37 -16.19 -20.43 8.32
C HIS A 37 -17.28 -20.92 9.29
N SER A 38 -17.98 -20.03 10.00
CA SER A 38 -19.04 -20.41 10.96
C SER A 38 -20.15 -21.20 10.29
N TYR A 39 -20.61 -20.73 9.12
CA TYR A 39 -21.63 -21.41 8.32
C TYR A 39 -21.24 -22.87 8.01
N VAL A 40 -19.96 -23.12 7.68
CA VAL A 40 -19.47 -24.47 7.40
C VAL A 40 -19.44 -25.33 8.66
N GLY A 41 -19.11 -24.73 9.81
CA GLY A 41 -19.16 -25.41 11.11
C GLY A 41 -20.57 -25.79 11.53
N GLU A 42 -21.54 -24.88 11.38
CA GLU A 42 -22.95 -25.07 11.72
C GLU A 42 -23.66 -26.06 10.79
N HIS A 43 -23.34 -26.02 9.49
CA HIS A 43 -23.96 -26.83 8.45
C HIS A 43 -23.03 -27.96 8.01
N ARG A 44 -22.14 -28.41 8.89
CA ARG A 44 -21.12 -29.42 8.55
C ARG A 44 -21.75 -30.70 8.00
N ASP A 45 -22.85 -31.13 8.60
CA ASP A 45 -23.53 -32.37 8.21
C ASP A 45 -24.29 -32.25 6.87
N ASP A 46 -24.51 -31.02 6.38
CA ASP A 46 -25.15 -30.75 5.09
C ASP A 46 -24.16 -30.88 3.92
N PHE A 47 -22.85 -30.85 4.19
CA PHE A 47 -21.80 -30.91 3.17
C PHE A 47 -21.18 -32.31 3.06
N PRO A 48 -20.99 -32.86 1.84
CA PRO A 48 -20.22 -34.09 1.69
C PRO A 48 -18.82 -33.93 2.29
N PHE A 49 -18.47 -34.84 3.20
CA PHE A 49 -17.23 -34.82 3.98
C PHE A 49 -17.07 -33.62 4.93
N GLY A 50 -18.14 -32.89 5.23
CA GLY A 50 -18.14 -31.75 6.14
C GLY A 50 -17.25 -30.60 5.70
N GLN A 51 -17.12 -30.38 4.38
CA GLN A 51 -16.25 -29.35 3.82
C GLN A 51 -16.79 -28.76 2.52
N VAL A 52 -16.33 -27.55 2.20
CA VAL A 52 -16.53 -26.84 0.94
C VAL A 52 -15.20 -26.74 0.18
N PRO A 53 -15.17 -26.61 -1.17
CA PRO A 53 -16.28 -26.32 -2.07
C PRO A 53 -17.18 -27.52 -2.38
N VAL A 54 -18.45 -27.22 -2.70
CA VAL A 54 -19.45 -28.19 -3.18
C VAL A 54 -20.15 -27.65 -4.43
N LEU A 55 -20.19 -28.47 -5.48
CA LEU A 55 -21.08 -28.27 -6.63
C LEU A 55 -22.37 -29.06 -6.40
N THR A 56 -23.50 -28.34 -6.32
CA THR A 56 -24.83 -28.93 -6.26
C THR A 56 -25.49 -28.87 -7.63
N ILE A 57 -26.05 -29.99 -8.07
CA ILE A 57 -26.72 -30.14 -9.37
C ILE A 57 -28.17 -30.51 -9.12
N ASP A 58 -29.09 -29.69 -9.63
CA ASP A 58 -30.54 -29.87 -9.55
C ASP A 58 -31.05 -30.05 -8.11
N GLY A 59 -30.34 -29.47 -7.14
CA GLY A 59 -30.63 -29.58 -5.69
C GLY A 59 -30.48 -30.99 -5.11
N LYS A 60 -29.95 -31.96 -5.87
CA LYS A 60 -29.99 -33.39 -5.52
C LYS A 60 -28.63 -34.05 -5.46
N VAL A 61 -27.73 -33.68 -6.38
CA VAL A 61 -26.40 -34.29 -6.48
C VAL A 61 -25.37 -33.30 -5.94
N HIS A 62 -24.56 -33.73 -4.98
CA HIS A 62 -23.52 -32.91 -4.37
C HIS A 62 -22.13 -33.50 -4.68
N ILE A 63 -21.31 -32.76 -5.42
CA ILE A 63 -19.91 -33.12 -5.71
C ILE A 63 -19.02 -32.22 -4.87
N ALA A 64 -18.36 -32.80 -3.86
CA ALA A 64 -17.30 -32.14 -3.11
C ALA A 64 -15.92 -32.48 -3.69
N GLN A 65 -14.88 -31.77 -3.24
CA GLN A 65 -13.52 -31.75 -3.80
C GLN A 65 -13.44 -30.97 -5.12
N SER A 66 -12.66 -29.89 -5.12
CA SER A 66 -12.56 -28.98 -6.27
C SER A 66 -12.12 -29.66 -7.56
N PHE A 67 -11.16 -30.57 -7.52
CA PHE A 67 -10.69 -31.28 -8.72
C PHE A 67 -11.75 -32.21 -9.30
N ALA A 68 -12.57 -32.85 -8.46
CA ALA A 68 -13.69 -33.66 -8.92
C ALA A 68 -14.78 -32.78 -9.57
N MET A 69 -15.09 -31.63 -8.97
CA MET A 69 -15.99 -30.63 -9.55
C MET A 69 -15.47 -30.15 -10.92
N ASN A 70 -14.19 -29.76 -10.98
CA ASN A 70 -13.56 -29.25 -12.20
C ASN A 70 -13.58 -30.29 -13.32
N ARG A 71 -13.16 -31.54 -13.06
CA ARG A 71 -13.18 -32.62 -14.05
C ARG A 71 -14.58 -32.93 -14.56
N PHE A 72 -15.56 -32.97 -13.67
CA PHE A 72 -16.96 -33.18 -14.05
C PHE A 72 -17.46 -32.09 -15.00
N LEU A 73 -17.26 -30.81 -14.62
CA LEU A 73 -17.68 -29.67 -15.44
C LEU A 73 -16.90 -29.62 -16.75
N ALA A 74 -15.58 -29.87 -16.71
CA ALA A 74 -14.73 -29.87 -17.88
C ALA A 74 -15.17 -30.93 -18.90
N LYS A 75 -15.47 -32.15 -18.45
CA LYS A 75 -16.00 -33.20 -19.34
C LYS A 75 -17.34 -32.81 -19.94
N LYS A 76 -18.22 -32.19 -19.15
CA LYS A 76 -19.56 -31.77 -19.60
C LYS A 76 -19.52 -30.66 -20.64
N TYR A 77 -18.52 -29.78 -20.57
CA TYR A 77 -18.40 -28.59 -21.43
C TYR A 77 -17.23 -28.64 -22.41
N GLY A 78 -16.64 -29.82 -22.64
CA GLY A 78 -15.62 -30.02 -23.68
C GLY A 78 -14.25 -29.43 -23.35
N LEU A 79 -13.93 -29.22 -22.06
CA LEU A 79 -12.66 -28.67 -21.57
C LEU A 79 -11.74 -29.73 -20.94
N ALA A 80 -12.08 -31.01 -21.08
CA ALA A 80 -11.29 -32.10 -20.54
C ALA A 80 -10.15 -32.55 -21.48
N GLY A 81 -10.19 -32.18 -22.77
CA GLY A 81 -9.33 -32.73 -23.82
C GLY A 81 -10.15 -33.41 -24.91
N LYS A 82 -9.65 -33.42 -26.15
CA LYS A 82 -10.44 -33.83 -27.33
C LYS A 82 -10.66 -35.32 -27.46
N ASP A 83 -9.78 -36.12 -26.86
CA ASP A 83 -9.79 -37.58 -26.88
C ASP A 83 -9.30 -38.14 -25.53
N GLU A 84 -9.41 -39.46 -25.34
CA GLU A 84 -9.07 -40.12 -24.07
C GLU A 84 -7.61 -39.92 -23.66
N MET A 85 -6.69 -39.86 -24.63
CA MET A 85 -5.27 -39.69 -24.37
C MET A 85 -4.98 -38.26 -23.93
N GLU A 86 -5.54 -37.26 -24.63
CA GLU A 86 -5.40 -35.87 -24.24
C GLU A 86 -6.11 -35.58 -22.91
N GLN A 87 -7.23 -36.25 -22.61
CA GLN A 87 -7.88 -36.17 -21.30
C GLN A 87 -6.97 -36.65 -20.17
N ALA A 88 -6.33 -37.81 -20.34
CA ALA A 88 -5.37 -38.30 -19.36
C ALA A 88 -4.17 -37.36 -19.17
N LEU A 89 -3.68 -36.75 -20.27
CA LEU A 89 -2.61 -35.74 -20.20
C LEU A 89 -3.07 -34.49 -19.44
N VAL A 90 -4.25 -33.95 -19.77
CA VAL A 90 -4.85 -32.80 -19.08
C VAL A 90 -5.03 -33.10 -17.60
N ASP A 91 -5.56 -34.26 -17.23
CA ASP A 91 -5.67 -34.65 -15.82
C ASP A 91 -4.32 -34.71 -15.10
N SER A 92 -3.29 -35.25 -15.77
CA SER A 92 -1.92 -35.28 -15.23
C SER A 92 -1.32 -33.88 -15.06
N TYR A 93 -1.64 -32.94 -15.96
CA TYR A 93 -1.22 -31.55 -15.83
C TYR A 93 -1.91 -30.89 -14.64
N GLY A 94 -3.19 -31.19 -14.42
CA GLY A 94 -3.93 -30.75 -13.25
C GLY A 94 -3.27 -31.24 -11.96
N ASP A 95 -2.94 -32.53 -11.88
CA ASP A 95 -2.28 -33.11 -10.71
C ASP A 95 -0.86 -32.53 -10.51
N PHE A 96 -0.11 -32.29 -11.58
CA PHE A 96 1.18 -31.58 -11.54
C PHE A 96 1.06 -30.14 -10.99
N LEU A 97 0.00 -29.40 -11.37
CA LEU A 97 -0.30 -28.08 -10.80
C LEU A 97 -0.73 -28.18 -9.33
N ASN A 98 -1.42 -29.26 -8.94
CA ASN A 98 -1.78 -29.51 -7.56
C ASN A 98 -0.55 -29.85 -6.69
N ASP A 99 0.41 -30.59 -7.23
CA ASP A 99 1.68 -30.86 -6.55
C ASP A 99 2.39 -29.56 -6.20
N ALA A 100 2.41 -28.57 -7.10
CA ALA A 100 2.95 -27.25 -6.79
C ALA A 100 2.24 -26.61 -5.60
N ASN A 101 0.91 -26.63 -5.59
CA ASN A 101 0.11 -26.11 -4.48
C ASN A 101 0.40 -26.84 -3.16
N ILE A 102 0.62 -28.16 -3.19
CA ILE A 102 0.94 -28.95 -1.99
C ILE A 102 2.36 -28.64 -1.49
N ASN A 103 3.36 -28.65 -2.37
CA ASN A 103 4.76 -28.42 -2.02
C ASN A 103 5.00 -26.99 -1.54
N LEU A 104 4.26 -26.02 -2.08
CA LEU A 104 4.37 -24.62 -1.68
C LEU A 104 3.40 -24.24 -0.55
N ARG A 105 2.56 -25.16 -0.07
CA ARG A 105 1.45 -24.84 0.86
C ARG A 105 1.93 -24.16 2.13
N GLU A 106 2.98 -24.68 2.75
CA GLU A 106 3.55 -24.13 3.97
C GLU A 106 4.08 -22.72 3.74
N PHE A 107 4.88 -22.54 2.67
CA PHE A 107 5.32 -21.24 2.22
C PHE A 107 4.14 -20.27 2.03
N PHE A 108 3.11 -20.64 1.25
CA PHE A 108 1.92 -19.82 1.06
C PHE A 108 1.22 -19.48 2.39
N TRP A 109 1.05 -20.45 3.29
CA TRP A 109 0.39 -20.25 4.58
C TRP A 109 1.17 -19.32 5.50
N VAL A 110 2.50 -19.43 5.52
CA VAL A 110 3.36 -18.52 6.27
C VAL A 110 3.33 -17.11 5.64
N THR A 111 3.43 -17.00 4.31
CA THR A 111 3.34 -15.73 3.59
C THR A 111 2.03 -14.99 3.90
N ILE A 112 0.91 -15.70 3.92
CA ILE A 112 -0.40 -15.09 4.24
C ILE A 112 -0.70 -15.05 5.74
N GLY A 113 0.20 -15.54 6.60
CA GLY A 113 0.08 -15.52 8.06
C GLY A 113 -0.98 -16.45 8.64
N ARG A 114 -1.30 -17.54 7.94
CA ARG A 114 -2.13 -18.66 8.42
C ARG A 114 -1.32 -19.72 9.19
N ALA A 115 0.01 -19.69 9.09
CA ALA A 115 0.90 -20.56 9.83
C ALA A 115 2.13 -19.76 10.31
N GLU A 116 2.74 -20.20 11.41
CA GLU A 116 4.05 -19.72 11.84
C GLU A 116 5.15 -20.49 11.08
N GLY A 117 6.24 -19.80 10.74
CA GLY A 117 7.40 -20.42 10.09
C GLY A 117 8.46 -19.40 9.71
N ASP A 118 9.65 -19.90 9.38
CA ASP A 118 10.77 -19.10 8.87
C ASP A 118 10.52 -18.77 7.39
N LEU A 119 10.04 -17.54 7.14
CA LEU A 119 9.65 -17.11 5.81
C LEU A 119 10.84 -17.04 4.85
N ASP A 120 12.03 -16.66 5.31
CA ASP A 120 13.23 -16.56 4.47
C ASP A 120 13.66 -17.96 4.00
N LYS A 121 13.69 -18.91 4.93
CA LYS A 121 13.96 -20.32 4.61
C LYS A 121 12.92 -20.88 3.64
N LEU A 122 11.63 -20.69 3.93
CA LEU A 122 10.54 -21.19 3.08
C LEU A 122 10.54 -20.54 1.69
N THR A 123 10.96 -19.27 1.60
CA THR A 123 11.14 -18.57 0.32
C THR A 123 12.27 -19.20 -0.49
N ALA A 124 13.39 -19.52 0.15
CA ALA A 124 14.51 -20.20 -0.51
C ALA A 124 14.12 -21.62 -0.99
N GLU A 125 13.42 -22.39 -0.17
CA GLU A 125 12.92 -23.73 -0.53
C GLU A 125 11.88 -23.68 -1.65
N ALA A 126 10.95 -22.71 -1.61
CA ALA A 126 10.00 -22.47 -2.68
C ALA A 126 10.69 -22.12 -4.00
N LYS A 127 11.73 -21.28 -3.94
CA LYS A 127 12.54 -20.90 -5.11
C LYS A 127 13.28 -22.08 -5.70
N ASP A 128 13.93 -22.89 -4.87
CA ASP A 128 14.61 -24.11 -5.30
C ASP A 128 13.63 -25.07 -5.99
N TYR A 129 12.48 -25.33 -5.36
CA TYR A 129 11.44 -26.20 -5.93
C TYR A 129 10.93 -25.69 -7.30
N ILE A 130 10.64 -24.39 -7.41
CA ILE A 130 10.17 -23.81 -8.66
C ILE A 130 11.25 -23.87 -9.73
N ASP A 131 12.46 -23.36 -9.45
CA ASP A 131 13.51 -23.20 -10.45
C ASP A 131 14.08 -24.56 -10.91
N ASN A 132 14.30 -25.48 -9.98
CA ASN A 132 14.99 -26.74 -10.27
C ASN A 132 14.07 -27.91 -10.63
N LYS A 133 12.77 -27.82 -10.29
CA LYS A 133 11.82 -28.91 -10.53
C LYS A 133 10.64 -28.46 -11.38
N TRP A 134 9.82 -27.55 -10.87
CA TRP A 134 8.50 -27.30 -11.46
C TRP A 134 8.55 -26.54 -12.79
N LYS A 135 9.30 -25.42 -12.84
CA LYS A 135 9.34 -24.50 -13.99
C LYS A 135 9.74 -25.20 -15.28
N LYS A 136 10.75 -26.08 -15.22
CA LYS A 136 11.23 -26.83 -16.38
C LYS A 136 10.13 -27.66 -17.06
N PHE A 137 9.29 -28.33 -16.27
CA PHE A 137 8.22 -29.15 -16.83
C PHE A 137 7.06 -28.29 -17.32
N PHE A 138 6.71 -27.23 -16.59
CA PHE A 138 5.68 -26.30 -17.03
C PHE A 138 6.03 -25.65 -18.38
N ASP A 139 7.25 -25.11 -18.50
CA ASP A 139 7.73 -24.48 -19.74
C ASP A 139 7.69 -25.46 -20.91
N LYS A 140 8.14 -26.71 -20.68
CA LYS A 140 8.09 -27.75 -21.69
C LYS A 140 6.65 -28.04 -22.17
N ILE A 141 5.70 -28.21 -21.25
CA ILE A 141 4.29 -28.49 -21.60
C ILE A 141 3.71 -27.31 -22.39
N PHE A 142 3.96 -26.09 -21.93
CA PHE A 142 3.47 -24.86 -22.58
C PHE A 142 4.07 -24.66 -23.98
N GLU A 143 5.36 -24.95 -24.16
CA GLU A 143 6.04 -24.79 -25.46
C GLU A 143 5.65 -25.89 -26.45
N GLU A 144 5.48 -27.13 -25.99
CA GLU A 144 5.07 -28.27 -26.84
C GLU A 144 3.62 -28.17 -27.36
N SER A 145 2.74 -27.41 -26.68
CA SER A 145 1.38 -27.16 -27.16
C SER A 145 1.37 -26.18 -28.35
N GLY A 146 2.26 -25.17 -28.33
CA GLY A 146 2.46 -24.17 -29.38
C GLY A 146 1.29 -23.20 -29.61
N ASN A 147 0.20 -23.28 -28.84
CA ASN A 147 -1.04 -22.51 -29.06
C ASN A 147 -1.36 -21.49 -27.95
N GLY A 148 -0.49 -21.37 -26.95
CA GLY A 148 -0.67 -20.47 -25.81
C GLY A 148 -1.44 -21.04 -24.62
N PHE A 149 -1.81 -22.32 -24.65
CA PHE A 149 -2.47 -23.09 -23.59
C PHE A 149 -1.68 -24.37 -23.28
N LEU A 150 -2.11 -25.23 -22.35
CA LEU A 150 -1.36 -26.44 -21.97
C LEU A 150 -1.68 -27.65 -22.87
N ALA A 151 -2.89 -27.74 -23.42
CA ALA A 151 -3.29 -28.83 -24.30
C ALA A 151 -3.16 -28.46 -25.78
N LYS A 152 -2.88 -29.44 -26.65
CA LYS A 152 -2.77 -29.20 -28.10
C LYS A 152 -4.10 -28.85 -28.75
N SER A 153 -5.22 -29.31 -28.19
CA SER A 153 -6.57 -28.93 -28.61
C SER A 153 -6.99 -27.50 -28.24
N GLY A 154 -6.21 -26.79 -27.42
CA GLY A 154 -6.49 -25.43 -26.98
C GLY A 154 -6.90 -25.38 -25.51
N VAL A 155 -7.91 -24.56 -25.20
CA VAL A 155 -8.33 -24.25 -23.82
C VAL A 155 -8.92 -25.48 -23.13
N THR A 156 -8.43 -25.76 -21.93
CA THR A 156 -8.88 -26.83 -21.03
C THR A 156 -8.97 -26.32 -19.60
N TRP A 157 -9.54 -27.12 -18.69
CA TRP A 157 -9.73 -26.70 -17.30
C TRP A 157 -8.42 -26.44 -16.53
N VAL A 158 -7.32 -27.05 -16.97
CA VAL A 158 -5.99 -26.85 -16.34
C VAL A 158 -5.36 -25.52 -16.70
N ASP A 159 -5.78 -24.89 -17.80
CA ASP A 159 -5.38 -23.53 -18.13
C ASP A 159 -5.96 -22.54 -17.11
N PHE A 160 -7.24 -22.73 -16.73
CA PHE A 160 -7.87 -21.93 -15.67
C PHE A 160 -7.21 -22.18 -14.31
N LEU A 161 -6.83 -23.43 -14.01
CA LEU A 161 -6.10 -23.76 -12.78
C LEU A 161 -4.73 -23.06 -12.73
N ALA A 162 -3.96 -23.08 -13.83
CA ALA A 162 -2.66 -22.42 -13.92
C ALA A 162 -2.79 -20.88 -13.87
N ALA A 163 -3.79 -20.32 -14.54
CA ALA A 163 -4.07 -18.89 -14.48
C ALA A 163 -4.43 -18.43 -13.07
N GLU A 164 -5.28 -19.17 -12.34
CA GLU A 164 -5.63 -18.81 -10.96
C GLU A 164 -4.48 -19.02 -9.97
N PHE A 165 -3.58 -19.98 -10.24
CA PHE A 165 -2.34 -20.10 -9.48
C PHE A 165 -1.47 -18.84 -9.64
N TYR A 166 -1.29 -18.35 -10.87
CA TYR A 166 -0.57 -17.09 -11.13
C TYR A 166 -1.27 -15.88 -10.51
N GLU A 167 -2.57 -15.72 -10.71
CA GLU A 167 -3.31 -14.56 -10.20
C GLU A 167 -3.31 -14.54 -8.65
N THR A 168 -3.47 -15.69 -8.00
CA THR A 168 -3.36 -15.77 -6.53
C THR A 168 -1.97 -15.36 -6.09
N SER A 169 -0.91 -15.87 -6.72
CA SER A 169 0.46 -15.45 -6.41
C SER A 169 0.71 -13.97 -6.67
N GLN A 170 0.11 -13.38 -7.71
CA GLN A 170 0.20 -11.95 -7.98
C GLN A 170 -0.49 -11.12 -6.90
N ASN A 171 -1.71 -11.48 -6.51
CA ASN A 171 -2.46 -10.81 -5.45
C ASN A 171 -1.72 -10.85 -4.10
N LEU A 172 -0.97 -11.93 -3.86
CA LEU A 172 -0.19 -12.15 -2.65
C LEU A 172 1.26 -11.65 -2.75
N LYS A 173 1.67 -11.02 -3.86
CA LYS A 173 3.05 -10.54 -4.10
C LYS A 173 4.12 -11.64 -3.97
N ILE A 174 3.85 -12.82 -4.52
CA ILE A 174 4.73 -14.01 -4.45
C ILE A 174 5.59 -14.08 -5.71
N ASP A 175 6.74 -13.43 -5.66
CA ASP A 175 7.64 -13.24 -6.81
C ASP A 175 8.20 -14.54 -7.39
N VAL A 176 8.39 -15.57 -6.55
CA VAL A 176 8.89 -16.87 -6.99
C VAL A 176 7.98 -17.54 -8.03
N VAL A 177 6.67 -17.27 -8.01
CA VAL A 177 5.72 -17.77 -9.00
C VAL A 177 5.49 -16.75 -10.11
N THR A 178 5.37 -15.46 -9.79
CA THR A 178 5.01 -14.42 -10.78
C THR A 178 6.12 -14.11 -11.78
N ASN A 179 7.38 -14.47 -11.45
CA ASN A 179 8.54 -14.36 -12.35
C ASN A 179 8.60 -15.46 -13.43
N ILE A 180 7.68 -16.44 -13.43
CA ILE A 180 7.65 -17.49 -14.45
C ILE A 180 6.99 -16.96 -15.73
N SER A 181 7.81 -16.54 -16.70
CA SER A 181 7.35 -15.87 -17.93
C SER A 181 6.28 -16.63 -18.73
N ASN A 182 6.41 -17.94 -18.91
CA ASN A 182 5.41 -18.71 -19.66
C ASN A 182 4.10 -18.89 -18.87
N LEU A 183 4.16 -18.98 -17.54
CA LEU A 183 2.97 -19.00 -16.69
C LEU A 183 2.21 -17.68 -16.77
N LYS A 184 2.95 -16.55 -16.77
CA LYS A 184 2.38 -15.23 -17.03
C LYS A 184 1.70 -15.15 -18.40
N LYS A 185 2.35 -15.64 -19.46
CA LYS A 185 1.75 -15.67 -20.82
C LYS A 185 0.46 -16.47 -20.85
N LEU A 186 0.45 -17.67 -20.25
CA LEU A 186 -0.76 -18.49 -20.14
C LEU A 186 -1.88 -17.74 -19.41
N HIS A 187 -1.55 -17.14 -18.28
CA HIS A 187 -2.48 -16.32 -17.51
C HIS A 187 -3.08 -15.17 -18.35
N ASP A 188 -2.22 -14.41 -19.05
CA ASP A 188 -2.66 -13.31 -19.91
C ASP A 188 -3.57 -13.82 -21.04
N ASN A 189 -3.26 -14.98 -21.63
CA ASN A 189 -4.10 -15.62 -22.66
C ASN A 189 -5.47 -16.02 -22.11
N VAL A 190 -5.54 -16.58 -20.90
CA VAL A 190 -6.82 -16.92 -20.24
C VAL A 190 -7.64 -15.66 -19.96
N LYS A 191 -7.03 -14.57 -19.47
CA LYS A 191 -7.73 -13.30 -19.23
C LYS A 191 -8.20 -12.61 -20.51
N ALA A 192 -7.54 -12.87 -21.64
CA ALA A 192 -7.93 -12.36 -22.94
C ALA A 192 -9.12 -13.11 -23.57
N LEU A 193 -9.55 -14.25 -23.01
CA LEU A 193 -10.69 -15.01 -23.51
C LEU A 193 -11.97 -14.15 -23.44
N PRO A 194 -12.67 -13.89 -24.56
CA PRO A 194 -13.84 -13.02 -24.59
C PRO A 194 -14.94 -13.42 -23.59
N GLN A 195 -15.13 -14.72 -23.39
CA GLN A 195 -16.14 -15.28 -22.48
C GLN A 195 -15.88 -14.95 -21.01
N LEU A 196 -14.63 -14.65 -20.63
CA LEU A 196 -14.23 -14.39 -19.24
C LEU A 196 -14.00 -12.91 -18.96
N LYS A 197 -13.99 -12.05 -19.99
CA LYS A 197 -13.64 -10.62 -19.86
C LYS A 197 -14.51 -9.88 -18.85
N GLU A 198 -15.84 -10.07 -18.91
CA GLU A 198 -16.76 -9.45 -17.95
C GLU A 198 -16.53 -9.97 -16.53
N TYR A 199 -16.40 -11.29 -16.39
CA TYR A 199 -16.17 -11.92 -15.08
C TYR A 199 -14.90 -11.39 -14.42
N TYR A 200 -13.78 -11.35 -15.15
CA TYR A 200 -12.52 -10.81 -14.63
C TYR A 200 -12.59 -9.31 -14.30
N SER A 201 -13.40 -8.51 -15.03
CA SER A 201 -13.57 -7.09 -14.72
C SER A 201 -14.28 -6.83 -13.38
N GLN A 202 -15.10 -7.78 -12.93
CA GLN A 202 -15.86 -7.70 -11.69
C GLN A 202 -15.20 -8.49 -10.54
N ARG A 203 -14.24 -9.37 -10.86
CA ARG A 203 -13.71 -10.34 -9.91
C ARG A 203 -12.68 -9.71 -8.96
N LYS A 204 -13.07 -9.54 -7.70
CA LYS A 204 -12.18 -9.05 -6.62
C LYS A 204 -10.95 -9.95 -6.41
N PRO A 205 -9.77 -9.37 -6.07
CA PRO A 205 -8.58 -10.11 -5.63
C PRO A 205 -8.85 -10.97 -4.38
N THR A 206 -8.04 -12.01 -4.18
CA THR A 206 -7.99 -12.73 -2.88
C THR A 206 -7.10 -11.92 -1.94
N MET A 207 -7.69 -11.07 -1.10
CA MET A 207 -6.98 -10.36 -0.03
C MET A 207 -7.13 -11.14 1.29
N VAL A 208 -6.15 -11.03 2.19
CA VAL A 208 -6.39 -11.38 3.60
C VAL A 208 -7.45 -10.42 4.12
N GLN A 209 -8.64 -10.93 4.40
CA GLN A 209 -9.74 -10.08 4.85
C GLN A 209 -9.58 -9.87 6.36
N TYR A 210 -9.00 -8.72 6.72
CA TYR A 210 -9.06 -8.24 8.09
C TYR A 210 -10.43 -7.63 8.35
N LYS A 211 -11.12 -8.12 9.39
CA LYS A 211 -12.29 -7.43 9.95
C LYS A 211 -12.04 -7.13 11.42
N LEU A 212 -11.81 -5.87 11.72
CA LEU A 212 -11.67 -5.38 13.09
C LEU A 212 -13.05 -4.98 13.62
N THR A 213 -13.51 -5.62 14.68
CA THR A 213 -14.81 -5.36 15.31
C THR A 213 -14.59 -4.69 16.66
N TYR A 214 -15.08 -3.46 16.81
CA TYR A 214 -15.00 -2.71 18.05
C TYR A 214 -16.05 -1.59 18.13
N PHE A 215 -16.15 -0.95 19.29
CA PHE A 215 -16.99 0.24 19.46
C PHE A 215 -16.61 1.35 18.46
N ASN A 216 -17.57 2.22 18.15
CA ASN A 216 -17.37 3.45 17.38
C ASN A 216 -16.65 4.55 18.19
N LEU A 217 -15.48 4.20 18.68
CA LEU A 217 -14.55 5.06 19.41
C LEU A 217 -13.14 4.50 19.20
N ARG A 218 -12.13 5.29 19.57
CA ARG A 218 -10.72 4.87 19.46
C ARG A 218 -10.41 3.69 20.38
N GLY A 219 -10.21 3.98 21.67
CA GLY A 219 -10.09 2.99 22.74
C GLY A 219 -9.13 1.84 22.42
N ARG A 220 -9.49 0.63 22.87
CA ARG A 220 -8.58 -0.54 22.81
C ARG A 220 -8.28 -1.03 21.39
N ALA A 221 -9.04 -0.63 20.37
CA ALA A 221 -8.81 -1.06 18.98
C ALA A 221 -7.97 -0.08 18.16
N GLU A 222 -7.77 1.16 18.64
CA GLU A 222 -7.16 2.19 17.80
C GLU A 222 -5.70 1.87 17.45
N THR A 223 -4.92 1.29 18.36
CA THR A 223 -3.57 0.82 18.04
C THR A 223 -3.57 -0.18 16.88
N ALA A 224 -4.54 -1.10 16.82
CA ALA A 224 -4.67 -2.03 15.70
C ALA A 224 -5.02 -1.31 14.39
N ARG A 225 -5.89 -0.29 14.45
CA ARG A 225 -6.24 0.55 13.29
C ARG A 225 -5.01 1.32 12.79
N LEU A 226 -4.23 1.91 13.69
CA LEU A 226 -3.00 2.64 13.36
C LEU A 226 -1.97 1.71 12.71
N ILE A 227 -1.76 0.51 13.25
CA ILE A 227 -0.86 -0.48 12.65
C ILE A 227 -1.33 -0.87 11.24
N LEU A 228 -2.61 -1.22 11.05
CA LEU A 228 -3.15 -1.60 9.74
C LEU A 228 -3.04 -0.45 8.72
N LYS A 229 -3.31 0.78 9.16
CA LYS A 229 -3.20 1.98 8.32
C LYS A 229 -1.74 2.29 7.96
N TYR A 230 -0.82 2.20 8.91
CA TYR A 230 0.61 2.37 8.69
C TYR A 230 1.15 1.32 7.70
N ALA A 231 0.70 0.07 7.83
CA ALA A 231 1.05 -1.01 6.92
C ALA A 231 0.42 -0.89 5.51
N GLY A 232 -0.47 0.08 5.28
CA GLY A 232 -1.17 0.25 4.00
C GLY A 232 -2.12 -0.90 3.66
N VAL A 233 -2.71 -1.53 4.67
CA VAL A 233 -3.58 -2.71 4.51
C VAL A 233 -5.05 -2.33 4.62
N ASP A 234 -5.81 -2.66 3.59
CA ASP A 234 -7.27 -2.54 3.62
C ASP A 234 -7.88 -3.52 4.63
N PHE A 235 -8.83 -3.04 5.43
CA PHE A 235 -9.57 -3.83 6.39
C PHE A 235 -11.01 -3.33 6.54
N GLU A 236 -11.92 -4.22 6.90
CA GLU A 236 -13.26 -3.86 7.35
C GLU A 236 -13.18 -3.38 8.81
N ASP A 237 -13.43 -2.09 9.05
CA ASP A 237 -13.57 -1.51 10.39
C ASP A 237 -15.04 -1.55 10.80
N PHE A 238 -15.48 -2.67 11.36
CA PHE A 238 -16.84 -2.84 11.82
C PHE A 238 -17.03 -2.17 13.19
N ARG A 239 -17.76 -1.06 13.17
CA ARG A 239 -18.01 -0.21 14.34
C ARG A 239 -19.48 -0.26 14.76
N PHE A 240 -19.70 -0.26 16.07
CA PHE A 240 -21.04 -0.18 16.66
C PHE A 240 -21.06 0.73 17.88
N ASP A 241 -22.21 1.34 18.18
CA ASP A 241 -22.30 2.40 19.20
C ASP A 241 -22.71 1.89 20.60
N SER A 242 -23.48 0.79 20.69
CA SER A 242 -24.05 0.33 21.95
C SER A 242 -23.33 -0.86 22.57
N ARG A 243 -23.23 -0.88 23.91
CA ARG A 243 -22.82 -2.06 24.68
C ARG A 243 -23.84 -3.19 24.62
N ASP A 244 -25.10 -2.90 24.32
CA ASP A 244 -26.15 -3.91 24.15
C ASP A 244 -25.81 -4.86 23.00
N TYR A 245 -25.17 -4.35 21.94
CA TYR A 245 -24.67 -5.17 20.84
C TYR A 245 -23.71 -6.27 21.34
N VAL A 246 -22.85 -5.95 22.31
CA VAL A 246 -21.93 -6.93 22.92
C VAL A 246 -22.67 -7.95 23.78
N ALA A 247 -23.73 -7.54 24.46
CA ALA A 247 -24.54 -8.44 25.27
C ALA A 247 -25.36 -9.40 24.39
N GLU A 248 -25.93 -8.90 23.29
CA GLU A 248 -26.74 -9.67 22.33
C GLU A 248 -25.91 -10.66 21.51
N HIS A 249 -24.66 -10.31 21.16
CA HIS A 249 -23.76 -11.13 20.34
C HIS A 249 -22.64 -11.77 21.19
N ARG A 250 -22.90 -11.94 22.49
CA ARG A 250 -21.87 -12.35 23.46
C ARG A 250 -21.23 -13.70 23.12
N ASP A 251 -22.01 -14.61 22.57
CA ASP A 251 -21.55 -15.95 22.20
C ASP A 251 -20.72 -15.96 20.90
N GLU A 252 -20.79 -14.88 20.10
CA GLU A 252 -19.97 -14.69 18.89
C GLU A 252 -18.58 -14.12 19.20
N PHE A 253 -18.41 -13.53 20.39
CA PHE A 253 -17.16 -12.91 20.81
C PHE A 253 -16.38 -13.84 21.75
N PRO A 254 -15.16 -14.25 21.42
CA PRO A 254 -14.31 -14.97 22.36
C PRO A 254 -14.19 -14.17 23.67
N TYR A 255 -14.47 -14.84 24.78
CA TYR A 255 -14.53 -14.26 26.13
C TYR A 255 -15.65 -13.24 26.37
N GLY A 256 -16.60 -13.08 25.43
CA GLY A 256 -17.70 -12.12 25.51
C GLY A 256 -17.24 -10.66 25.46
N GLN A 257 -16.13 -10.38 24.77
CA GLN A 257 -15.47 -9.06 24.77
C GLN A 257 -14.96 -8.67 23.38
N VAL A 258 -14.91 -7.36 23.13
CA VAL A 258 -14.28 -6.72 21.97
C VAL A 258 -13.07 -5.87 22.45
N PRO A 259 -12.04 -5.61 21.63
CA PRO A 259 -11.96 -5.85 20.19
C PRO A 259 -11.68 -7.30 19.82
N ILE A 260 -12.14 -7.67 18.62
CA ILE A 260 -11.75 -8.89 17.91
C ILE A 260 -11.28 -8.54 16.50
N LEU A 261 -10.29 -9.27 16.01
CA LEU A 261 -9.80 -9.20 14.63
C LEU A 261 -10.05 -10.54 13.95
N HIS A 262 -10.83 -10.53 12.88
CA HIS A 262 -10.90 -11.67 11.98
C HIS A 262 -9.71 -11.63 11.04
N VAL A 263 -9.04 -12.77 10.91
CA VAL A 263 -7.96 -13.00 9.95
C VAL A 263 -8.30 -14.29 9.22
N ASP A 264 -8.79 -14.17 7.99
CA ASP A 264 -9.01 -15.35 7.13
C ASP A 264 -9.92 -16.44 7.75
N GLY A 265 -10.92 -16.03 8.52
CA GLY A 265 -11.84 -16.93 9.24
C GLY A 265 -11.38 -17.35 10.64
N THR A 266 -10.17 -16.97 11.07
CA THR A 266 -9.71 -17.11 12.47
C THR A 266 -10.02 -15.84 13.24
N VAL A 267 -10.52 -15.97 14.47
CA VAL A 267 -10.78 -14.81 15.35
C VAL A 267 -9.67 -14.68 16.38
N ILE A 268 -9.00 -13.53 16.38
CA ILE A 268 -8.06 -13.11 17.43
C ILE A 268 -8.79 -12.14 18.35
N ALA A 269 -8.90 -12.48 19.64
CA ALA A 269 -9.47 -11.59 20.66
C ALA A 269 -8.39 -11.04 21.58
N GLN A 270 -8.72 -10.01 22.37
CA GLN A 270 -7.83 -9.21 23.22
C GLN A 270 -6.96 -8.23 22.43
N SER A 271 -7.09 -6.93 22.74
CA SER A 271 -6.42 -5.85 22.02
C SER A 271 -4.90 -6.02 21.95
N ILE A 272 -4.24 -6.41 23.05
CA ILE A 272 -2.79 -6.58 23.08
C ILE A 272 -2.35 -7.77 22.21
N ALA A 273 -3.11 -8.86 22.18
CA ALA A 273 -2.80 -10.01 21.31
C ALA A 273 -2.98 -9.64 19.82
N ILE A 274 -4.06 -8.91 19.50
CA ILE A 274 -4.29 -8.36 18.17
C ILE A 274 -3.14 -7.45 17.75
N ASN A 275 -2.75 -6.49 18.62
CA ASN A 275 -1.68 -5.56 18.34
C ASN A 275 -0.34 -6.26 18.14
N ARG A 276 0.03 -7.24 18.99
CA ARG A 276 1.27 -8.02 18.84
C ARG A 276 1.28 -8.84 17.55
N TYR A 277 0.16 -9.47 17.21
CA TYR A 277 0.02 -10.20 15.95
C TYR A 277 0.28 -9.28 14.76
N LEU A 278 -0.41 -8.14 14.70
CA LEU A 278 -0.26 -7.16 13.63
C LEU A 278 1.15 -6.54 13.63
N ALA A 279 1.71 -6.26 14.79
CA ALA A 279 3.06 -5.70 14.91
C ALA A 279 4.12 -6.66 14.36
N LYS A 280 4.03 -7.95 14.69
CA LYS A 280 4.94 -8.97 14.15
C LYS A 280 4.74 -9.14 12.64
N LYS A 281 3.48 -9.17 12.19
CA LYS A 281 3.10 -9.28 10.76
C LYS A 281 3.71 -8.16 9.90
N TYR A 282 3.77 -6.94 10.44
CA TYR A 282 4.20 -5.75 9.71
C TYR A 282 5.53 -5.16 10.19
N ASN A 283 6.39 -5.98 10.81
CA ASN A 283 7.74 -5.61 11.23
C ASN A 283 7.82 -4.40 12.19
N LEU A 284 6.82 -4.24 13.04
CA LEU A 284 6.72 -3.20 14.07
C LEU A 284 6.98 -3.73 15.48
N ALA A 285 7.25 -5.04 15.63
CA ALA A 285 7.49 -5.67 16.92
C ALA A 285 8.88 -5.38 17.51
N GLY A 286 9.85 -4.99 16.67
CA GLY A 286 11.28 -4.93 16.99
C GLY A 286 12.07 -5.78 15.98
N LYS A 287 13.34 -5.45 15.73
CA LYS A 287 14.16 -6.09 14.68
C LYS A 287 14.73 -7.46 15.07
N ASP A 288 14.80 -7.73 16.38
CA ASP A 288 15.35 -8.95 16.95
C ASP A 288 14.62 -9.30 18.26
N ASP A 289 14.84 -10.51 18.78
CA ASP A 289 14.14 -11.02 19.96
C ASP A 289 14.31 -10.13 21.21
N ILE A 290 15.49 -9.50 21.37
CA ILE A 290 15.77 -8.64 22.52
C ILE A 290 15.04 -7.31 22.36
N GLU A 291 15.10 -6.71 21.18
CA GLU A 291 14.38 -5.47 20.90
C GLU A 291 12.87 -5.70 20.99
N GLN A 292 12.37 -6.83 20.53
CA GLN A 292 10.95 -7.17 20.67
C GLN A 292 10.52 -7.26 22.14
N ALA A 293 11.30 -7.94 22.98
CA ALA A 293 11.03 -7.99 24.42
C ALA A 293 11.08 -6.60 25.07
N LEU A 294 11.97 -5.71 24.61
CA LEU A 294 12.02 -4.33 25.05
C LEU A 294 10.78 -3.54 24.63
N VAL A 295 10.36 -3.63 23.37
CA VAL A 295 9.14 -3.00 22.85
C VAL A 295 7.90 -3.47 23.62
N ASP A 296 7.78 -4.78 23.88
CA ASP A 296 6.72 -5.33 24.74
C ASP A 296 6.75 -4.71 26.14
N SER A 297 7.94 -4.58 26.74
CA SER A 297 8.09 -3.96 28.06
C SER A 297 7.72 -2.47 28.08
N TYR A 298 7.89 -1.76 26.96
CA TYR A 298 7.47 -0.36 26.84
C TYR A 298 5.95 -0.28 26.83
N VAL A 299 5.25 -1.15 26.10
CA VAL A 299 3.79 -1.22 26.14
C VAL A 299 3.27 -1.53 27.54
N ASP A 300 3.91 -2.44 28.27
CA ASP A 300 3.55 -2.74 29.66
C ASP A 300 3.76 -1.52 30.58
N PHE A 301 4.82 -0.74 30.35
CA PHE A 301 5.07 0.51 31.08
C PHE A 301 3.97 1.57 30.82
N PHE A 302 3.51 1.73 29.58
CA PHE A 302 2.36 2.59 29.26
C PHE A 302 1.02 2.04 29.77
N THR A 303 0.90 0.71 29.87
CA THR A 303 -0.27 0.05 30.44
C THR A 303 -0.40 0.34 31.94
N ASP A 304 0.71 0.34 32.69
CA ASP A 304 0.69 0.74 34.11
C ASP A 304 0.26 2.20 34.27
N LEU A 305 0.80 3.11 33.47
CA LEU A 305 0.35 4.51 33.45
C LEU A 305 -1.16 4.60 33.16
N SER A 306 -1.62 3.91 32.12
CA SER A 306 -3.03 3.88 31.72
C SER A 306 -3.94 3.39 32.84
N ASN A 307 -3.54 2.35 33.57
CA ASN A 307 -4.30 1.80 34.69
C ASN A 307 -4.40 2.77 35.88
N ASN A 308 -3.43 3.67 36.05
CA ASN A 308 -3.46 4.69 37.10
C ASN A 308 -4.27 5.93 36.69
N VAL A 309 -4.35 6.25 35.39
CA VAL A 309 -5.11 7.39 34.86
C VAL A 309 -6.58 7.03 34.57
N TRP A 310 -6.86 5.78 34.15
CA TRP A 310 -8.18 5.34 33.72
C TRP A 310 -9.29 5.52 34.77
N PRO A 311 -9.11 5.23 36.08
CA PRO A 311 -10.16 5.44 37.08
C PRO A 311 -10.63 6.90 37.13
N TYR A 312 -9.71 7.87 36.97
CA TYR A 312 -10.05 9.28 36.91
C TYR A 312 -10.86 9.62 35.65
N ILE A 313 -10.43 9.13 34.48
CA ILE A 313 -11.18 9.30 33.22
C ILE A 313 -12.57 8.66 33.32
N ALA A 314 -12.69 7.47 33.89
CA ALA A 314 -13.95 6.75 34.03
C ALA A 314 -14.97 7.53 34.88
N VAL A 315 -14.53 8.21 35.94
CA VAL A 315 -15.38 9.10 36.73
C VAL A 315 -15.80 10.34 35.93
N ILE A 316 -14.87 10.98 35.19
CA ILE A 316 -15.20 12.13 34.31
C ILE A 316 -16.23 11.74 33.24
N MET A 317 -16.12 10.52 32.70
CA MET A 317 -17.06 9.99 31.70
C MET A 317 -18.39 9.52 32.31
N GLY A 318 -18.55 9.57 33.64
CA GLY A 318 -19.75 9.06 34.33
C GLY A 318 -19.91 7.53 34.27
N MET A 319 -18.84 6.79 33.96
CA MET A 319 -18.85 5.32 33.90
C MET A 319 -18.69 4.67 35.27
N GLN A 320 -18.16 5.39 36.25
CA GLN A 320 -17.93 4.92 37.61
C GLN A 320 -18.22 6.04 38.61
N GLU A 321 -18.66 5.68 39.80
CA GLU A 321 -18.72 6.59 40.94
C GLU A 321 -17.35 6.66 41.63
N GLY A 322 -16.94 7.86 42.06
CA GLY A 322 -15.68 8.04 42.78
C GLY A 322 -15.39 9.50 43.11
N ASP A 323 -14.43 9.71 44.02
CA ASP A 323 -13.91 11.04 44.34
C ASP A 323 -12.96 11.50 43.23
N GLN A 324 -13.44 12.42 42.39
CA GLN A 324 -12.72 12.92 41.23
C GLN A 324 -11.38 13.58 41.61
N ASP A 325 -11.34 14.37 42.69
CA ASP A 325 -10.14 15.09 43.10
C ASP A 325 -9.07 14.14 43.61
N LYS A 326 -9.46 13.16 44.44
CA LYS A 326 -8.54 12.13 44.95
C LYS A 326 -7.98 11.25 43.85
N LEU A 327 -8.79 10.88 42.86
CA LEU A 327 -8.34 10.09 41.71
C LEU A 327 -7.40 10.90 40.80
N LYS A 328 -7.68 12.19 40.61
CA LYS A 328 -6.78 13.11 39.90
C LYS A 328 -5.43 13.22 40.59
N GLU A 329 -5.42 13.44 41.91
CA GLU A 329 -4.20 13.54 42.71
C GLU A 329 -3.34 12.28 42.55
N LYS A 330 -3.96 11.09 42.67
CA LYS A 330 -3.26 9.81 42.47
C LYS A 330 -2.70 9.66 41.04
N ALA A 331 -3.44 10.08 40.02
CA ALA A 331 -3.00 10.03 38.63
C ALA A 331 -1.81 10.98 38.38
N VAL A 332 -1.85 12.19 38.94
CA VAL A 332 -0.76 13.18 38.88
C VAL A 332 0.47 12.65 39.60
N GLU A 333 0.33 12.19 40.85
CA GLU A 333 1.43 11.66 41.65
C GLU A 333 2.14 10.50 40.94
N HIS A 334 1.37 9.55 40.40
CA HIS A 334 1.93 8.44 39.65
C HIS A 334 2.69 8.93 38.40
N THR A 335 2.09 9.84 37.64
CA THR A 335 2.69 10.38 36.41
C THR A 335 4.01 11.08 36.71
N GLU A 336 4.02 12.02 37.65
CA GLU A 336 5.18 12.84 37.98
C GLU A 336 6.31 12.01 38.63
N ASN A 337 5.97 11.14 39.58
CA ASN A 337 6.97 10.42 40.37
C ASN A 337 7.49 9.14 39.69
N LYS A 338 6.66 8.47 38.88
CA LYS A 338 6.98 7.15 38.31
C LYS A 338 7.10 7.12 36.80
N PHE A 339 6.39 7.96 36.07
CA PHE A 339 6.40 7.90 34.61
C PHE A 339 7.42 8.86 33.99
N VAL A 340 7.32 10.17 34.27
CA VAL A 340 8.06 11.23 33.55
C VAL A 340 9.56 10.98 33.48
N LYS A 341 10.19 10.63 34.60
CA LYS A 341 11.65 10.39 34.66
C LYS A 341 12.08 9.23 33.75
N TYR A 342 11.36 8.12 33.78
CA TYR A 342 11.72 6.93 33.01
C TYR A 342 11.37 7.11 31.54
N PHE A 343 10.22 7.69 31.23
CA PHE A 343 9.80 8.01 29.87
C PHE A 343 10.81 8.95 29.19
N ASN A 344 11.19 10.07 29.84
CA ASN A 344 12.17 10.99 29.25
C ASN A 344 13.50 10.30 28.99
N LYS A 345 14.00 9.51 29.94
CA LYS A 345 15.23 8.73 29.75
C LYS A 345 15.11 7.75 28.59
N LEU A 346 13.98 7.03 28.48
CA LEU A 346 13.73 6.08 27.39
C LEU A 346 13.74 6.79 26.03
N TYR A 347 12.95 7.84 25.88
CA TYR A 347 12.84 8.64 24.66
C TYR A 347 14.18 9.25 24.23
N GLU A 348 14.91 9.84 25.18
CA GLU A 348 16.23 10.44 24.92
C GLU A 348 17.31 9.39 24.59
N THR A 349 17.29 8.24 25.26
CA THR A 349 18.24 7.14 25.01
C THR A 349 18.02 6.51 23.63
N SER A 350 16.77 6.47 23.18
CA SER A 350 16.42 6.02 21.83
C SER A 350 17.03 6.94 20.77
N GLY A 351 16.80 8.26 20.88
CA GLY A 351 17.35 9.25 19.96
C GLY A 351 16.79 9.19 18.53
N SER A 352 15.89 8.25 18.23
CA SER A 352 15.29 8.06 16.90
C SER A 352 14.08 8.96 16.62
N GLY A 353 13.60 9.67 17.64
CA GLY A 353 12.27 10.31 17.61
C GLY A 353 11.13 9.37 18.03
N PHE A 354 11.43 8.09 18.25
CA PHE A 354 10.52 7.04 18.71
C PHE A 354 11.05 6.37 19.99
N LEU A 355 10.31 5.43 20.56
CA LEU A 355 10.69 4.70 21.77
C LEU A 355 11.84 3.70 21.54
N SER A 356 11.98 3.20 20.30
CA SER A 356 13.05 2.28 19.92
C SER A 356 14.13 2.97 19.10
N LYS A 357 15.40 2.57 19.31
CA LYS A 357 16.54 3.03 18.51
C LYS A 357 16.41 2.66 17.03
N SER A 358 15.69 1.58 16.74
CA SER A 358 15.51 1.09 15.37
C SER A 358 14.38 1.79 14.62
N GLY A 359 13.75 2.80 15.22
CA GLY A 359 12.69 3.60 14.62
C GLY A 359 11.32 3.28 15.22
N VAL A 360 10.27 3.45 14.41
CA VAL A 360 8.88 3.26 14.83
C VAL A 360 8.55 1.80 15.11
N THR A 361 7.81 1.57 16.18
CA THR A 361 7.32 0.27 16.63
C THR A 361 5.87 0.39 17.07
N TRP A 362 5.23 -0.73 17.35
CA TRP A 362 3.84 -0.71 17.83
C TRP A 362 3.68 -0.08 19.23
N ALA A 363 4.76 0.00 20.01
CA ALA A 363 4.76 0.73 21.28
C ALA A 363 4.55 2.24 21.07
N ASP A 364 5.02 2.78 19.95
CA ASP A 364 4.85 4.19 19.61
C ASP A 364 3.39 4.51 19.28
N PHE A 365 2.72 3.66 18.47
CA PHE A 365 1.28 3.78 18.21
C PHE A 365 0.44 3.65 19.49
N PHE A 366 0.83 2.73 20.38
CA PHE A 366 0.16 2.56 21.67
C PHE A 366 0.31 3.79 22.58
N ALA A 367 1.53 4.32 22.67
CA ALA A 367 1.82 5.52 23.47
C ALA A 367 1.14 6.78 22.91
N ALA A 368 1.19 6.98 21.59
CA ALA A 368 0.56 8.12 20.93
C ALA A 368 -0.98 8.09 21.11
N GLU A 369 -1.61 6.93 20.99
CA GLU A 369 -3.05 6.81 21.26
C GLU A 369 -3.41 7.15 22.71
N PHE A 370 -2.58 6.73 23.67
CA PHE A 370 -2.79 7.11 25.07
C PHE A 370 -2.66 8.63 25.29
N TYR A 371 -1.67 9.25 24.65
CA TYR A 371 -1.51 10.71 24.67
C TYR A 371 -2.75 11.40 24.11
N GLU A 372 -3.25 10.96 22.95
CA GLU A 372 -4.43 11.55 22.30
C GLU A 372 -5.69 11.39 23.17
N THR A 373 -5.86 10.23 23.81
CA THR A 373 -6.93 10.04 24.82
C THR A 373 -6.82 11.07 25.93
N CYS A 374 -5.63 11.27 26.50
CA CYS A 374 -5.40 12.26 27.54
C CYS A 374 -5.66 13.71 27.07
N ALA A 375 -5.32 14.02 25.82
CA ALA A 375 -5.60 15.32 25.20
C ALA A 375 -7.10 15.58 25.07
N ASN A 376 -7.88 14.58 24.64
CA ASN A 376 -9.33 14.68 24.53
C ASN A 376 -10.04 14.97 25.88
N PHE A 377 -9.42 14.61 27.01
CA PHE A 377 -9.92 14.90 28.35
C PHE A 377 -9.22 16.10 29.03
N ASP A 378 -8.42 16.88 28.30
CA ASP A 378 -7.62 18.01 28.81
C ASP A 378 -6.74 17.65 30.02
N LEU A 379 -6.11 16.45 29.99
CA LEU A 379 -5.23 15.97 31.06
C LEU A 379 -3.84 16.59 30.94
N LYS A 380 -3.72 17.86 31.32
CA LYS A 380 -2.48 18.66 31.20
C LYS A 380 -1.26 18.08 31.92
N PHE A 381 -1.46 17.27 32.96
CA PHE A 381 -0.35 16.58 33.64
C PHE A 381 0.31 15.50 32.76
N ILE A 382 -0.36 15.04 31.70
CA ILE A 382 0.19 14.19 30.64
C ILE A 382 0.62 15.03 29.44
N THR A 383 -0.29 15.87 28.92
CA THR A 383 -0.06 16.57 27.63
C THR A 383 0.98 17.68 27.71
N ASN A 384 1.33 18.17 28.90
CA ASN A 384 2.43 19.11 29.08
C ASN A 384 3.82 18.42 29.14
N ILE A 385 3.91 17.08 29.10
CA ILE A 385 5.19 16.38 29.09
C ILE A 385 5.84 16.57 27.71
N PRO A 386 6.93 17.35 27.56
CA PRO A 386 7.39 17.81 26.24
C PRO A 386 7.83 16.66 25.33
N ASN A 387 8.56 15.68 25.86
CA ASN A 387 9.00 14.53 25.08
C ASN A 387 7.83 13.62 24.69
N PHE A 388 6.74 13.59 25.48
CA PHE A 388 5.58 12.76 25.15
C PHE A 388 4.77 13.41 24.04
N LYS A 389 4.63 14.74 24.08
CA LYS A 389 4.12 15.51 22.94
C LYS A 389 4.95 15.28 21.68
N LYS A 390 6.29 15.34 21.76
CA LYS A 390 7.15 15.06 20.60
C LYS A 390 6.95 13.65 20.04
N LEU A 391 6.90 12.63 20.89
CA LEU A 391 6.61 11.26 20.48
C LEU A 391 5.26 11.18 19.76
N HIS A 392 4.21 11.75 20.36
CA HIS A 392 2.88 11.81 19.77
C HIS A 392 2.90 12.48 18.39
N ASP A 393 3.52 13.66 18.29
CA ASP A 393 3.60 14.42 17.05
C ASP A 393 4.40 13.63 15.99
N ASN A 394 5.47 12.93 16.36
CA ASN A 394 6.23 12.08 15.43
C ASN A 394 5.43 10.87 14.92
N VAL A 395 4.54 10.31 15.74
CA VAL A 395 3.68 9.18 15.35
C VAL A 395 2.46 9.62 14.54
N THR A 396 1.96 10.84 14.78
CA THR A 396 0.73 11.36 14.17
C THR A 396 0.96 12.30 12.99
N MET A 397 2.18 12.84 12.84
CA MET A 397 2.62 13.48 11.61
C MET A 397 2.94 12.42 10.56
N VAL A 398 2.46 12.64 9.33
CA VAL A 398 2.95 11.88 8.17
C VAL A 398 4.42 12.22 8.01
N GLN A 399 5.34 11.29 8.31
CA GLN A 399 6.75 11.61 8.33
C GLN A 399 7.30 11.54 6.90
N TYR A 400 7.23 12.67 6.20
CA TYR A 400 7.93 12.84 4.93
C TYR A 400 9.40 13.16 5.19
N LYS A 401 10.30 12.36 4.64
CA LYS A 401 11.72 12.75 4.47
C LYS A 401 12.02 12.89 2.99
N LEU A 402 12.23 14.12 2.54
CA LEU A 402 12.61 14.41 1.16
C LEU A 402 14.13 14.61 1.10
N THR A 403 14.82 13.67 0.45
CA THR A 403 16.28 13.67 0.27
C THR A 403 16.62 14.21 -1.11
N TYR A 404 17.29 15.36 -1.18
CA TYR A 404 17.80 15.92 -2.43
C TYR A 404 18.88 16.98 -2.18
N PHE A 405 19.59 17.39 -3.22
CA PHE A 405 20.56 18.48 -3.13
C PHE A 405 19.96 19.76 -2.54
N ASN A 406 20.81 20.62 -1.96
CA ASN A 406 20.46 21.99 -1.59
C ASN A 406 20.32 22.94 -2.81
N LEU A 407 19.79 22.43 -3.92
CA LEU A 407 19.51 23.13 -5.17
C LEU A 407 18.00 23.18 -5.38
N ARG A 408 17.53 24.06 -6.29
CA ARG A 408 16.12 24.03 -6.74
C ARG A 408 15.85 22.73 -7.49
N GLY A 409 16.18 22.64 -8.78
CA GLY A 409 16.24 21.37 -9.52
C GLY A 409 15.01 20.46 -9.34
N ARG A 410 15.23 19.13 -9.41
CA ARG A 410 14.16 18.13 -9.57
C ARG A 410 13.26 17.94 -8.34
N ALA A 411 13.66 18.34 -7.14
CA ALA A 411 12.85 18.17 -5.92
C ALA A 411 12.08 19.42 -5.48
N GLU A 412 12.44 20.59 -6.01
CA GLU A 412 11.84 21.86 -5.58
C GLU A 412 10.32 21.91 -5.75
N PRO A 413 9.73 21.44 -6.87
CA PRO A 413 8.27 21.43 -6.97
C PRO A 413 7.62 20.58 -5.87
N GLY A 414 8.26 19.49 -5.42
CA GLY A 414 7.79 18.70 -4.29
C GLY A 414 7.84 19.47 -2.96
N ARG A 415 8.91 20.25 -2.74
CA ARG A 415 9.01 21.14 -1.57
C ARG A 415 7.93 22.21 -1.58
N LEU A 416 7.68 22.83 -2.73
CA LEU A 416 6.63 23.84 -2.88
C LEU A 416 5.25 23.27 -2.61
N ILE A 417 4.94 22.05 -3.07
CA ILE A 417 3.64 21.44 -2.75
C ILE A 417 3.49 21.23 -1.24
N LEU A 418 4.52 20.75 -0.55
CA LEU A 418 4.46 20.55 0.91
C LEU A 418 4.31 21.88 1.66
N LYS A 419 4.98 22.94 1.19
CA LYS A 419 4.83 24.30 1.74
C LYS A 419 3.46 24.89 1.49
N TYR A 420 2.96 24.77 0.26
CA TYR A 420 1.59 25.15 -0.11
C TYR A 420 0.55 24.44 0.77
N ALA A 421 0.76 23.16 1.06
CA ALA A 421 -0.13 22.37 1.91
C ALA A 421 0.03 22.64 3.42
N GLY A 422 1.01 23.45 3.84
CA GLY A 422 1.31 23.69 5.25
C GLY A 422 1.78 22.44 6.01
N VAL A 423 2.43 21.50 5.32
CA VAL A 423 2.85 20.22 5.89
C VAL A 423 4.32 20.25 6.28
N ASP A 424 4.60 19.91 7.53
CA ASP A 424 5.96 19.72 8.02
C ASP A 424 6.58 18.45 7.43
N PHE A 425 7.87 18.53 7.12
CA PHE A 425 8.65 17.42 6.58
C PHE A 425 10.13 17.58 6.93
N GLU A 426 10.86 16.46 6.97
CA GLU A 426 12.32 16.47 7.00
C GLU A 426 12.84 16.77 5.58
N ASP A 427 13.35 17.98 5.36
CA ASP A 427 14.04 18.37 4.12
C ASP A 427 15.53 18.04 4.26
N PHE A 428 15.90 16.79 3.96
CA PHE A 428 17.29 16.35 4.02
C PHE A 428 18.05 16.87 2.81
N ARG A 429 18.80 17.96 3.02
CA ARG A 429 19.60 18.62 2.00
C ARG A 429 21.08 18.34 2.18
N PHE A 430 21.74 17.92 1.11
CA PHE A 430 23.19 17.75 1.07
C PHE A 430 23.80 18.59 -0.07
N GLU A 431 25.06 18.96 0.11
CA GLU A 431 25.83 19.75 -0.88
C GLU A 431 26.91 18.90 -1.55
N ASP A 432 27.44 17.90 -0.85
CA ASP A 432 28.47 17.01 -1.36
C ASP A 432 27.87 15.90 -2.23
N TRP A 433 28.33 15.84 -3.49
CA TRP A 433 27.94 14.82 -4.46
C TRP A 433 28.42 13.42 -4.07
N SER A 434 29.44 13.30 -3.21
CA SER A 434 29.91 12.02 -2.67
C SER A 434 28.78 11.23 -2.00
N TYR A 435 27.79 11.91 -1.40
CA TYR A 435 26.63 11.30 -0.75
C TYR A 435 25.94 10.26 -1.64
N ILE A 436 25.79 10.54 -2.94
CA ILE A 436 25.15 9.62 -3.89
C ILE A 436 26.00 8.37 -4.13
N THR A 437 27.31 8.53 -4.17
CA THR A 437 28.22 7.41 -4.39
C THR A 437 28.32 6.54 -3.13
N GLU A 438 28.35 7.16 -1.96
CA GLU A 438 28.44 6.50 -0.66
C GLU A 438 27.16 5.74 -0.29
N HIS A 439 25.99 6.27 -0.65
CA HIS A 439 24.68 5.69 -0.29
C HIS A 439 23.96 5.07 -1.50
N ARG A 440 24.71 4.74 -2.57
CA ARG A 440 24.15 4.30 -3.86
C ARG A 440 23.24 3.08 -3.74
N ASP A 441 23.63 2.13 -2.88
CA ASP A 441 22.91 0.87 -2.67
C ASP A 441 21.66 1.05 -1.79
N GLU A 442 21.56 2.17 -1.06
CA GLU A 442 20.41 2.52 -0.21
C GLU A 442 19.36 3.35 -0.96
N LEU A 443 19.75 4.01 -2.05
CA LEU A 443 18.87 4.83 -2.89
C LEU A 443 18.21 3.96 -3.98
N PRO A 444 16.87 3.94 -4.11
CA PRO A 444 16.25 3.26 -5.24
C PRO A 444 16.76 3.82 -6.57
N PHE A 445 17.21 2.93 -7.44
CA PHE A 445 17.88 3.25 -8.72
C PHE A 445 19.22 3.99 -8.59
N GLY A 446 19.79 4.12 -7.39
CA GLY A 446 21.04 4.84 -7.14
C GLY A 446 20.96 6.34 -7.43
N GLN A 447 19.77 6.95 -7.25
CA GLN A 447 19.48 8.33 -7.63
C GLN A 447 18.64 9.07 -6.57
N VAL A 448 18.72 10.40 -6.61
CA VAL A 448 17.85 11.33 -5.88
C VAL A 448 17.06 12.20 -6.89
N PRO A 449 15.88 12.76 -6.55
CA PRO A 449 15.26 12.77 -5.22
C PRO A 449 14.64 11.44 -4.80
N THR A 450 14.63 11.24 -3.48
CA THR A 450 13.85 10.19 -2.82
C THR A 450 12.95 10.82 -1.76
N LEU A 451 11.74 10.28 -1.62
CA LEU A 451 10.80 10.59 -0.57
C LEU A 451 10.58 9.34 0.27
N ASN A 452 10.93 9.37 1.55
CA ASN A 452 10.45 8.39 2.50
C ASN A 452 9.07 8.83 3.02
N VAL A 453 8.08 7.95 2.88
CA VAL A 453 6.75 8.06 3.48
C VAL A 453 6.59 6.87 4.40
N ASP A 454 6.69 7.08 5.71
CA ASP A 454 6.39 6.05 6.71
C ASP A 454 7.16 4.72 6.44
N GLY A 455 8.45 4.82 6.12
CA GLY A 455 9.32 3.68 5.79
C GLY A 455 9.31 3.25 4.32
N THR A 456 8.36 3.72 3.51
CA THR A 456 8.30 3.45 2.07
C THR A 456 9.07 4.51 1.28
N VAL A 457 10.05 4.10 0.47
CA VAL A 457 10.83 5.03 -0.35
C VAL A 457 10.25 5.13 -1.77
N ILE A 458 9.80 6.33 -2.15
CA ILE A 458 9.42 6.70 -3.51
C ILE A 458 10.62 7.42 -4.14
N ALA A 459 11.11 6.92 -5.27
CA ALA A 459 12.12 7.59 -6.09
C ALA A 459 11.50 8.15 -7.38
N GLN A 460 12.26 8.99 -8.10
CA GLN A 460 11.85 9.77 -9.28
C GLN A 460 11.02 11.02 -8.93
N SER A 461 11.49 12.18 -9.38
CA SER A 461 10.87 13.48 -9.04
C SER A 461 9.40 13.57 -9.44
N TYR A 462 9.04 13.18 -10.66
CA TYR A 462 7.65 13.30 -11.14
C TYR A 462 6.72 12.28 -10.46
N ALA A 463 7.24 11.19 -9.90
CA ALA A 463 6.45 10.27 -9.08
C ALA A 463 6.15 10.90 -7.71
N ILE A 464 7.18 11.48 -7.06
CA ILE A 464 7.06 12.21 -5.79
C ILE A 464 6.10 13.40 -5.92
N ILE A 465 6.27 14.21 -6.96
CA ILE A 465 5.46 15.41 -7.20
C ILE A 465 4.00 15.03 -7.44
N ARG A 466 3.71 14.03 -8.29
CA ARG A 466 2.33 13.56 -8.53
C ARG A 466 1.70 12.93 -7.29
N TYR A 467 2.48 12.24 -6.45
CA TYR A 467 2.01 11.71 -5.17
C TYR A 467 1.51 12.86 -4.28
N PHE A 468 2.31 13.91 -4.09
CA PHE A 468 1.89 15.07 -3.32
C PHE A 468 0.75 15.86 -4.00
N ALA A 469 0.81 16.04 -5.31
CA ALA A 469 -0.21 16.77 -6.06
C ALA A 469 -1.60 16.15 -5.91
N ARG A 470 -1.71 14.82 -5.97
CA ARG A 470 -2.97 14.12 -5.71
C ARG A 470 -3.42 14.26 -4.26
N LYS A 471 -2.48 14.17 -3.31
CA LYS A 471 -2.78 14.26 -1.87
C LYS A 471 -3.26 15.64 -1.43
N TYR A 472 -2.76 16.70 -2.06
CA TYR A 472 -3.04 18.09 -1.69
C TYR A 472 -3.82 18.86 -2.77
N ASN A 473 -4.56 18.14 -3.61
CA ASN A 473 -5.51 18.71 -4.59
C ASN A 473 -4.89 19.66 -5.63
N LEU A 474 -3.64 19.43 -6.01
CA LEU A 474 -2.92 20.15 -7.08
C LEU A 474 -2.78 19.33 -8.37
N ALA A 475 -3.41 18.16 -8.45
CA ALA A 475 -3.36 17.29 -9.63
C ALA A 475 -4.26 17.78 -10.79
N GLY A 476 -5.30 18.56 -10.50
CA GLY A 476 -6.40 18.85 -11.43
C GLY A 476 -7.73 18.38 -10.83
N LYS A 477 -8.86 19.02 -11.19
CA LYS A 477 -10.15 18.80 -10.48
C LYS A 477 -10.87 17.49 -10.84
N ASP A 478 -10.54 16.91 -11.98
CA ASP A 478 -11.16 15.69 -12.54
C ASP A 478 -10.14 14.89 -13.34
N ASP A 479 -10.48 13.66 -13.72
CA ASP A 479 -9.56 12.73 -14.40
C ASP A 479 -9.00 13.29 -15.72
N ILE A 480 -9.80 14.08 -16.46
CA ILE A 480 -9.38 14.66 -17.73
C ILE A 480 -8.41 15.82 -17.48
N GLU A 481 -8.74 16.72 -16.54
CA GLU A 481 -7.84 17.81 -16.17
C GLU A 481 -6.55 17.29 -15.55
N GLN A 482 -6.59 16.21 -14.76
CA GLN A 482 -5.38 15.53 -14.26
C GLN A 482 -4.49 15.02 -15.39
N ALA A 483 -5.05 14.34 -16.38
CA ALA A 483 -4.28 13.88 -17.55
C ALA A 483 -3.68 15.05 -18.35
N LEU A 484 -4.41 16.17 -18.45
CA LEU A 484 -3.90 17.39 -19.10
C LEU A 484 -2.75 18.01 -18.30
N VAL A 485 -2.89 18.13 -16.97
CA VAL A 485 -1.83 18.65 -16.08
C VAL A 485 -0.57 17.79 -16.17
N ASP A 486 -0.71 16.46 -16.13
CA ASP A 486 0.41 15.53 -16.34
C ASP A 486 1.09 15.78 -17.69
N SER A 487 0.31 15.93 -18.77
CA SER A 487 0.85 16.24 -20.10
C SER A 487 1.56 17.61 -20.18
N TYR A 488 1.10 18.61 -19.42
CA TYR A 488 1.74 19.92 -19.37
C TYR A 488 3.08 19.83 -18.66
N ALA A 489 3.15 19.13 -17.54
CA ALA A 489 4.41 18.89 -16.85
C ALA A 489 5.41 18.12 -17.71
N ASP A 490 4.98 17.07 -18.42
CA ASP A 490 5.83 16.34 -19.36
C ASP A 490 6.38 17.25 -20.47
N PHE A 491 5.61 18.25 -20.91
CA PHE A 491 6.08 19.24 -21.89
C PHE A 491 7.16 20.18 -21.31
N PHE A 492 7.15 20.45 -20.00
CA PHE A 492 8.26 21.13 -19.33
C PHE A 492 9.47 20.21 -19.16
N ASN A 493 9.28 18.91 -19.01
CA ASN A 493 10.38 17.96 -19.04
C ASN A 493 11.05 17.93 -20.43
N ASP A 494 10.28 17.95 -21.51
CA ASP A 494 10.81 18.10 -22.87
C ASP A 494 11.64 19.40 -23.02
N LEU A 495 11.15 20.53 -22.48
CA LEU A 495 11.91 21.78 -22.48
C LEU A 495 13.21 21.64 -21.68
N THR A 496 13.14 21.03 -20.50
CA THR A 496 14.30 20.76 -19.66
C THR A 496 15.34 19.92 -20.40
N ASP A 497 14.93 18.84 -21.07
CA ASP A 497 15.84 17.94 -21.79
C ASP A 497 16.53 18.61 -22.99
N ASN A 498 15.94 19.68 -23.54
CA ASN A 498 16.54 20.46 -24.62
C ASN A 498 17.45 21.60 -24.13
N VAL A 499 17.23 22.10 -22.92
CA VAL A 499 17.98 23.24 -22.35
C VAL A 499 19.09 22.78 -21.40
N TRP A 500 18.85 21.74 -20.61
CA TRP A 500 19.77 21.28 -19.56
C TRP A 500 21.17 20.90 -20.08
N PRO A 501 21.33 20.24 -21.24
CA PRO A 501 22.67 19.97 -21.78
C PRO A 501 23.50 21.24 -22.02
N TYR A 502 22.86 22.34 -22.45
CA TYR A 502 23.54 23.64 -22.57
C TYR A 502 23.96 24.16 -21.19
N CYS A 503 23.08 24.07 -20.19
CA CYS A 503 23.39 24.45 -18.80
C CYS A 503 24.60 23.67 -18.25
N MET A 504 24.64 22.35 -18.44
CA MET A 504 25.75 21.50 -17.95
C MET A 504 27.10 21.90 -18.56
N VAL A 505 27.13 22.23 -19.86
CA VAL A 505 28.36 22.68 -20.54
C VAL A 505 28.81 24.06 -20.03
N ILE A 506 27.90 25.01 -19.82
CA ILE A 506 28.30 26.34 -19.30
C ILE A 506 28.69 26.32 -17.82
N MET A 507 28.20 25.33 -17.06
CA MET A 507 28.65 25.05 -15.69
C MET A 507 30.01 24.34 -15.65
N GLY A 508 30.53 23.87 -16.79
CA GLY A 508 31.77 23.09 -16.86
C GLY A 508 31.64 21.67 -16.31
N LEU A 509 30.42 21.14 -16.17
CA LEU A 509 30.15 19.80 -15.66
C LEU A 509 30.17 18.73 -16.75
N GLU A 510 29.95 19.12 -18.01
CA GLU A 510 30.01 18.23 -19.17
C GLU A 510 30.78 18.89 -20.32
N GLU A 511 31.41 18.06 -21.15
CA GLU A 511 32.03 18.51 -22.40
C GLU A 511 30.98 18.57 -23.51
N GLY A 512 31.01 19.61 -24.34
CA GLY A 512 30.11 19.73 -25.47
C GLY A 512 30.29 21.03 -26.26
N ASP A 513 29.70 21.06 -27.46
CA ASP A 513 29.64 22.25 -28.31
C ASP A 513 28.54 23.19 -27.78
N LYS A 514 28.98 24.19 -27.00
CA LYS A 514 28.10 25.18 -26.37
C LYS A 514 27.19 25.88 -27.39
N ASP A 515 27.72 26.29 -28.54
CA ASP A 515 26.98 27.09 -29.52
C ASP A 515 25.89 26.24 -30.19
N LYS A 516 26.23 24.98 -30.53
CA LYS A 516 25.26 24.03 -31.09
C LYS A 516 24.14 23.65 -30.10
N LEU A 517 24.49 23.48 -28.83
CA LEU A 517 23.51 23.19 -27.78
C LEU A 517 22.60 24.39 -27.52
N LEU A 518 23.15 25.61 -27.55
CA LEU A 518 22.37 26.84 -27.44
C LEU A 518 21.41 27.00 -28.62
N GLU A 519 21.88 26.79 -29.86
CA GLU A 519 21.05 26.82 -31.06
C GLU A 519 19.89 25.82 -30.96
N LYS A 520 20.16 24.60 -30.50
CA LYS A 520 19.12 23.57 -30.28
C LYS A 520 18.11 24.00 -29.21
N ALA A 521 18.57 24.55 -28.09
CA ALA A 521 17.71 25.02 -27.00
C ALA A 521 16.79 26.16 -27.45
N ILE A 522 17.35 27.15 -28.16
CA ILE A 522 16.59 28.27 -28.74
C ILE A 522 15.60 27.74 -29.78
N ALA A 523 16.04 26.90 -30.71
CA ALA A 523 15.18 26.37 -31.77
C ALA A 523 14.00 25.57 -31.21
N PHE A 524 14.21 24.73 -30.19
CA PHE A 524 13.11 24.03 -29.52
C PHE A 524 12.16 25.01 -28.82
N THR A 525 12.72 25.97 -28.09
CA THR A 525 11.94 26.93 -27.30
C THR A 525 11.06 27.81 -28.20
N GLU A 526 11.65 28.46 -29.18
CA GLU A 526 10.96 29.41 -30.06
C GLU A 526 9.99 28.72 -31.03
N ASN A 527 10.41 27.62 -31.66
CA ASN A 527 9.61 26.99 -32.71
C ASN A 527 8.55 26.03 -32.19
N LYS A 528 8.73 25.45 -30.99
CA LYS A 528 7.81 24.47 -30.40
C LYS A 528 7.23 24.96 -29.08
N PHE A 529 8.06 25.23 -28.08
CA PHE A 529 7.59 25.50 -26.72
C PHE A 529 6.65 26.71 -26.63
N VAL A 530 7.10 27.88 -27.09
CA VAL A 530 6.37 29.16 -27.00
C VAL A 530 4.95 29.05 -27.57
N LYS A 531 4.83 28.43 -28.76
CA LYS A 531 3.55 28.28 -29.45
C LYS A 531 2.53 27.48 -28.64
N TYR A 532 2.93 26.33 -28.11
CA TYR A 532 2.02 25.46 -27.36
C TYR A 532 1.77 25.99 -25.96
N PHE A 533 2.80 26.50 -25.28
CA PHE A 533 2.67 27.11 -23.96
C PHE A 533 1.68 28.27 -23.98
N ASN A 534 1.84 29.24 -24.89
CA ASN A 534 0.92 30.37 -25.00
C ASN A 534 -0.52 29.93 -25.24
N LYS A 535 -0.71 28.95 -26.14
CA LYS A 535 -2.04 28.40 -26.41
C LYS A 535 -2.69 27.77 -25.17
N VAL A 536 -1.93 27.01 -24.38
CA VAL A 536 -2.44 26.37 -23.14
C VAL A 536 -2.75 27.44 -22.08
N TYR A 537 -1.81 28.35 -21.84
CA TYR A 537 -1.96 29.42 -20.85
C TYR A 537 -3.16 30.34 -21.14
N GLU A 538 -3.30 30.77 -22.40
CA GLU A 538 -4.41 31.63 -22.83
C GLU A 538 -5.77 30.89 -22.79
N ALA A 539 -5.80 29.61 -23.19
CA ALA A 539 -7.02 28.81 -23.19
C ALA A 539 -7.52 28.47 -21.77
N SER A 540 -6.61 28.44 -20.80
CA SER A 540 -6.92 28.26 -19.39
C SER A 540 -7.67 29.48 -18.83
N GLY A 541 -7.12 30.68 -19.05
CA GLY A 541 -7.69 31.94 -18.56
C GLY A 541 -7.68 32.12 -17.04
N SER A 542 -7.13 31.17 -16.28
CA SER A 542 -7.07 31.19 -14.81
C SER A 542 -5.85 31.96 -14.25
N GLY A 543 -4.91 32.34 -15.12
CA GLY A 543 -3.57 32.79 -14.71
C GLY A 543 -2.57 31.66 -14.48
N TYR A 544 -3.01 30.41 -14.62
CA TYR A 544 -2.26 29.15 -14.52
C TYR A 544 -2.54 28.26 -15.74
N LEU A 545 -1.89 27.10 -15.85
CA LEU A 545 -2.05 26.17 -16.99
C LEU A 545 -3.40 25.44 -17.00
N ALA A 546 -3.96 25.16 -15.83
CA ALA A 546 -5.27 24.50 -15.70
C ALA A 546 -6.39 25.52 -15.43
N LYS A 547 -7.59 25.22 -15.96
CA LYS A 547 -8.77 26.08 -15.75
C LYS A 547 -9.20 26.13 -14.29
N SER A 548 -8.92 25.06 -13.53
CA SER A 548 -9.16 24.99 -12.09
C SER A 548 -8.28 25.92 -11.25
N GLY A 549 -7.22 26.50 -11.82
CA GLY A 549 -6.25 27.32 -11.09
C GLY A 549 -4.90 26.62 -10.95
N LEU A 550 -4.21 26.88 -9.83
CA LEU A 550 -2.86 26.38 -9.54
C LEU A 550 -2.82 24.85 -9.53
N THR A 551 -1.83 24.27 -10.22
CA THR A 551 -1.55 22.83 -10.23
C THR A 551 -0.05 22.57 -10.10
N TRP A 552 0.32 21.29 -9.95
CA TRP A 552 1.73 20.91 -9.86
C TRP A 552 2.54 21.21 -11.13
N ALA A 553 1.89 21.26 -12.30
CA ALA A 553 2.54 21.66 -13.55
C ALA A 553 2.98 23.13 -13.51
N ASP A 554 2.22 24.00 -12.85
CA ASP A 554 2.58 25.41 -12.66
C ASP A 554 3.80 25.56 -11.75
N LEU A 555 3.91 24.74 -10.70
CA LEU A 555 5.06 24.73 -9.79
C LEU A 555 6.33 24.22 -10.49
N VAL A 556 6.21 23.18 -11.33
CA VAL A 556 7.30 22.73 -12.21
C VAL A 556 7.73 23.84 -13.17
N ALA A 557 6.76 24.50 -13.80
CA ALA A 557 7.01 25.61 -14.72
C ALA A 557 7.71 26.78 -14.03
N ALA A 558 7.25 27.20 -12.85
CA ALA A 558 7.85 28.31 -12.10
C ALA A 558 9.30 28.01 -11.69
N GLU A 559 9.60 26.79 -11.24
CA GLU A 559 10.96 26.45 -10.84
C GLU A 559 11.93 26.30 -12.02
N PHE A 560 11.44 25.86 -13.17
CA PHE A 560 12.25 25.90 -14.40
C PHE A 560 12.51 27.36 -14.83
N TYR A 561 11.56 28.26 -14.65
CA TYR A 561 11.74 29.69 -14.93
C TYR A 561 12.82 30.31 -14.02
N GLU A 562 12.79 30.02 -12.72
CA GLU A 562 13.82 30.47 -11.76
C GLU A 562 15.22 29.94 -12.14
N THR A 563 15.29 28.69 -12.63
CA THR A 563 16.53 28.11 -13.15
C THR A 563 17.01 28.84 -14.40
N ALA A 564 16.14 29.06 -15.38
CA ALA A 564 16.46 29.82 -16.59
C ALA A 564 16.94 31.24 -16.27
N ALA A 565 16.32 31.90 -15.29
CA ALA A 565 16.73 33.22 -14.82
C ALA A 565 18.13 33.20 -14.19
N SER A 566 18.49 32.16 -13.41
CA SER A 566 19.85 32.05 -12.85
C SER A 566 20.96 31.89 -13.89
N PHE A 567 20.62 31.40 -15.08
CA PHE A 567 21.55 31.25 -16.21
C PHE A 567 21.44 32.38 -17.25
N ASP A 568 20.64 33.43 -16.99
CA ASP A 568 20.34 34.52 -17.93
C ASP A 568 19.82 34.02 -19.32
N LEU A 569 18.98 32.98 -19.32
CA LEU A 569 18.42 32.40 -20.55
C LEU A 569 17.23 33.24 -21.05
N LYS A 570 17.52 34.39 -21.67
CA LYS A 570 16.51 35.35 -22.14
C LYS A 570 15.51 34.78 -23.14
N PHE A 571 15.90 33.81 -23.95
CA PHE A 571 15.00 33.11 -24.86
C PHE A 571 13.87 32.33 -24.14
N ILE A 572 13.98 32.14 -22.81
CA ILE A 572 12.92 31.60 -21.94
C ILE A 572 12.29 32.73 -21.11
N THR A 573 13.10 33.56 -20.44
CA THR A 573 12.59 34.54 -19.47
C THR A 573 11.89 35.75 -20.11
N ASP A 574 12.15 36.03 -21.39
CA ASP A 574 11.45 37.10 -22.13
C ASP A 574 10.06 36.66 -22.65
N ILE A 575 9.69 35.38 -22.51
CA ILE A 575 8.36 34.88 -22.89
C ILE A 575 7.30 35.47 -21.94
N SER A 576 6.54 36.44 -22.42
CA SER A 576 5.65 37.26 -21.58
C SER A 576 4.61 36.45 -20.80
N ASN A 577 3.94 35.48 -21.43
CA ASN A 577 2.97 34.62 -20.75
C ASN A 577 3.65 33.69 -19.72
N TYR A 578 4.89 33.27 -19.96
CA TYR A 578 5.61 32.39 -19.03
C TYR A 578 6.05 33.18 -17.79
N LYS A 579 6.57 34.40 -18.00
CA LYS A 579 6.80 35.35 -16.92
C LYS A 579 5.53 35.60 -16.10
N ALA A 580 4.38 35.77 -16.75
CA ALA A 580 3.10 35.99 -16.06
C ALA A 580 2.70 34.79 -15.19
N LEU A 581 2.81 33.55 -15.69
CA LEU A 581 2.60 32.34 -14.89
C LEU A 581 3.52 32.30 -13.67
N HIS A 582 4.82 32.52 -13.88
CA HIS A 582 5.81 32.53 -12.81
C HIS A 582 5.48 33.58 -11.73
N ASP A 583 5.17 34.81 -12.13
CA ASP A 583 4.81 35.89 -11.20
C ASP A 583 3.53 35.57 -10.43
N ASN A 584 2.57 34.84 -11.03
CA ASN A 584 1.36 34.39 -10.35
C ASN A 584 1.65 33.29 -9.32
N VAL A 585 2.55 32.35 -9.61
CA VAL A 585 2.98 31.32 -8.64
C VAL A 585 3.67 31.96 -7.44
N LYS A 586 4.52 32.97 -7.64
CA LYS A 586 5.21 33.67 -6.54
C LYS A 586 4.30 34.50 -5.65
N LYS A 587 3.10 34.84 -6.12
CA LYS A 587 2.07 35.57 -5.35
C LYS A 587 1.10 34.63 -4.62
N VAL A 588 1.29 33.31 -4.73
CA VAL A 588 0.52 32.35 -3.94
C VAL A 588 0.86 32.58 -2.46
N PRO A 589 -0.11 32.99 -1.61
CA PRO A 589 0.17 33.41 -0.24
C PRO A 589 0.96 32.39 0.58
N GLU A 590 0.65 31.10 0.39
CA GLU A 590 1.29 29.99 1.10
C GLU A 590 2.77 29.78 0.70
N LEU A 591 3.20 30.38 -0.42
CA LEU A 591 4.57 30.27 -0.94
C LEU A 591 5.38 31.56 -0.83
N GLU A 592 4.77 32.68 -0.44
CA GLU A 592 5.41 34.00 -0.43
C GLU A 592 6.67 34.01 0.46
N GLU A 593 6.53 33.61 1.73
CA GLU A 593 7.66 33.50 2.67
C GLU A 593 8.73 32.53 2.17
N TYR A 594 8.33 31.43 1.51
CA TYR A 594 9.27 30.48 0.95
C TYR A 594 10.11 31.12 -0.14
N TYR A 595 9.48 31.80 -1.10
CA TYR A 595 10.20 32.46 -2.20
C TYR A 595 11.07 33.63 -1.74
N GLU A 596 10.66 34.39 -0.72
CA GLU A 596 11.48 35.47 -0.13
C GLU A 596 12.76 34.93 0.50
N ASN A 597 12.67 33.80 1.20
CA ASN A 597 13.79 33.20 1.92
C ASN A 597 14.60 32.21 1.07
N ARG A 598 14.07 31.76 -0.07
CA ARG A 598 14.71 30.76 -0.91
C ARG A 598 15.89 31.35 -1.67
N LYS A 599 17.08 31.15 -1.10
CA LYS A 599 18.37 31.50 -1.73
C LYS A 599 18.47 30.95 -3.15
N GLN A 600 19.05 31.76 -4.04
CA GLN A 600 19.42 31.33 -5.39
C GLN A 600 20.41 30.17 -5.28
N SER A 601 20.28 29.18 -6.15
CA SER A 601 21.23 28.06 -6.18
C SER A 601 22.58 28.62 -6.63
N ASN A 602 23.61 28.49 -5.80
CA ASN A 602 24.98 28.69 -6.25
C ASN A 602 25.31 27.51 -7.15
N VAL A 603 25.28 27.75 -8.45
CA VAL A 603 25.64 26.77 -9.47
C VAL A 603 27.11 26.92 -9.81
#